data_AF-B8FJL2-F1
#
_entry.id   AF-B8FJL2-F1
#
_cell.length_a   1.000
_cell.length_b   1.000
_cell.length_c   1.000
_cell.angle_alpha   90.00
_cell.angle_beta   90.00
_cell.angle_gamma   90.00
#
_symmetry.space_group_name_H-M   'P 1'
#
loop_
_entity.id
_entity.type
_entity.pdbx_description
1 polymer ?
#
loop_
_entity_poly.entity_id
_entity_poly.type
_entity_poly.pdbx_seq_one_letter_code
_entity_poly.pdbx_strand_id
1 'polypeptide(L)'
;MLGKFDQAEPLYKRAMQITEKTYGRNNPNTANVLFNTGLLCYSRKEYKKAVELVAEATDIMEKTLGADHPETIRYKDNLKNLRKMMD
;
A
#
# COMPACT_ATOMS: atom_id res chain seq x y z
N MET A 1 -4.70 7.14 -21.82
CA MET A 1 -3.75 7.62 -20.78
C MET A 1 -3.28 6.43 -19.91
N LEU A 2 -2.86 5.32 -20.54
CA LEU A 2 -2.36 4.11 -19.86
C LEU A 2 -0.85 4.15 -19.57
N GLY A 3 -0.10 5.06 -20.22
CA GLY A 3 1.36 5.01 -20.27
C GLY A 3 2.14 5.39 -19.00
N LYS A 4 1.52 6.02 -17.99
CA LYS A 4 2.22 6.38 -16.73
C LYS A 4 2.18 5.27 -15.67
N PHE A 5 1.18 4.38 -15.74
CA PHE A 5 0.98 3.33 -14.74
C PHE A 5 1.92 2.14 -14.97
N ASP A 6 2.25 1.83 -16.22
CA ASP A 6 3.16 0.73 -16.55
C ASP A 6 4.62 1.00 -16.18
N GLN A 7 5.01 2.26 -16.09
CA GLN A 7 6.33 2.65 -15.61
C GLN A 7 6.46 2.57 -14.08
N ALA A 8 5.35 2.62 -13.35
CA ALA A 8 5.36 2.63 -11.88
C ALA A 8 5.60 1.24 -11.28
N GLU A 9 5.10 0.19 -11.91
CA GLU A 9 5.24 -1.19 -11.41
C GLU A 9 6.70 -1.65 -11.22
N PRO A 10 7.62 -1.50 -12.19
CA PRO A 10 9.02 -1.90 -11.98
C PRO A 10 9.70 -1.06 -10.88
N LEU A 11 9.31 0.21 -10.72
CA LEU A 11 9.83 1.08 -9.67
C LEU A 11 9.39 0.62 -8.28
N TYR A 12 8.10 0.30 -8.10
CA TYR A 12 7.61 -0.23 -6.82
C TYR A 12 8.15 -1.63 -6.51
N LYS A 13 8.35 -2.50 -7.51
CA LYS A 13 9.03 -3.79 -7.30
C LYS A 13 10.46 -3.60 -6.79
N ARG A 14 11.21 -2.68 -7.41
CA ARG A 14 12.57 -2.35 -6.95
C ARG A 14 12.57 -1.74 -5.56
N ALA A 15 11.64 -0.81 -5.28
CA ALA A 15 11.48 -0.21 -3.96
C ALA A 15 11.14 -1.26 -2.90
N MET A 16 10.31 -2.25 -3.22
CA MET A 16 9.96 -3.35 -2.31
C MET A 16 11.20 -4.16 -1.93
N GLN A 17 11.98 -4.59 -2.93
CA GLN A 17 13.21 -5.36 -2.69
C GLN A 17 14.21 -4.60 -1.82
N ILE A 18 14.38 -3.29 -2.06
CA ILE A 18 15.29 -2.45 -1.28
C ILE A 18 14.77 -2.31 0.15
N THR A 19 13.50 -1.90 0.31
CA THR A 19 12.93 -1.62 1.64
C THR A 19 12.82 -2.87 2.51
N GLU A 20 12.42 -4.01 1.95
CA GLU A 20 12.40 -5.29 2.68
C GLU A 20 13.80 -5.72 3.12
N LYS A 21 14.81 -5.59 2.25
CA LYS A 21 16.19 -5.96 2.58
C LYS A 21 16.81 -5.02 3.62
N THR A 22 16.52 -3.73 3.53
CA THR A 22 17.14 -2.71 4.40
C THR A 22 16.43 -2.59 5.74
N TYR A 23 15.11 -2.69 5.76
CA TYR A 23 14.30 -2.39 6.95
C TYR A 23 13.44 -3.55 7.45
N GLY A 24 13.28 -4.61 6.65
CA GLY A 24 12.40 -5.73 6.94
C GLY A 24 10.96 -5.52 6.46
N ARG A 25 10.17 -6.59 6.48
CA ARG A 25 8.77 -6.58 6.00
C ARG A 25 7.85 -5.70 6.86
N ASN A 26 8.06 -5.68 8.18
CA ASN A 26 7.20 -4.99 9.14
C ASN A 26 7.61 -3.53 9.42
N ASN A 27 8.33 -2.89 8.50
CA ASN A 27 8.78 -1.51 8.66
C ASN A 27 7.83 -0.51 7.98
N PRO A 28 7.60 0.70 8.54
CA PRO A 28 6.81 1.75 7.89
C PRO A 28 7.25 2.10 6.47
N ASN A 29 8.55 2.03 6.15
CA ASN A 29 9.05 2.27 4.79
C ASN A 29 8.57 1.19 3.81
N THR A 30 8.55 -0.08 4.23
CA THR A 30 8.01 -1.18 3.43
C THR A 30 6.49 -1.07 3.30
N ALA A 31 5.79 -0.66 4.37
CA ALA A 31 4.36 -0.38 4.33
C ALA A 31 4.01 0.72 3.32
N ASN A 32 4.79 1.79 3.24
CA ASN A 32 4.61 2.84 2.23
C ASN A 32 4.69 2.30 0.79
N VAL A 33 5.60 1.36 0.52
CA VAL A 33 5.70 0.73 -0.81
C VAL A 33 4.48 -0.15 -1.09
N LEU A 34 4.03 -0.94 -0.11
CA LEU A 34 2.83 -1.77 -0.22
C LEU A 34 1.59 -0.92 -0.52
N PHE A 35 1.40 0.16 0.24
CA PHE A 35 0.28 1.07 0.10
C PHE A 35 0.21 1.67 -1.31
N ASN A 36 1.33 2.20 -1.80
CA ASN A 36 1.39 2.79 -3.13
C ASN A 36 1.21 1.75 -4.25
N THR A 37 1.73 0.53 -4.06
CA THR A 37 1.47 -0.58 -4.99
C THR A 37 -0.02 -0.94 -5.02
N GLY A 38 -0.70 -0.90 -3.87
CA GLY A 38 -2.14 -1.08 -3.79
C GLY A 38 -2.92 0.01 -4.54
N LEU A 39 -2.52 1.28 -4.41
CA LEU A 39 -3.13 2.37 -5.19
C LEU A 39 -2.90 2.23 -6.69
N LEU A 40 -1.74 1.72 -7.11
CA LEU A 40 -1.47 1.39 -8.51
C LEU A 40 -2.42 0.29 -9.00
N CYS A 41 -2.60 -0.78 -8.23
CA CYS A 41 -3.58 -1.84 -8.54
C CYS A 41 -5.01 -1.26 -8.63
N TYR A 42 -5.39 -0.34 -7.75
CA TYR A 42 -6.67 0.35 -7.82
C TYR A 42 -6.84 1.11 -9.15
N SER A 43 -5.83 1.86 -9.59
CA SER A 43 -5.88 2.58 -10.86
C SER A 43 -6.03 1.66 -12.08
N ARG A 44 -5.61 0.40 -11.95
CA ARG A 44 -5.76 -0.67 -12.95
C ARG A 44 -7.05 -1.48 -12.79
N LYS A 45 -7.93 -1.10 -11.86
CA LYS A 45 -9.17 -1.80 -11.51
C LYS A 45 -8.95 -3.20 -10.93
N GLU A 46 -7.75 -3.47 -10.40
CA GLU A 46 -7.41 -4.70 -9.68
C GLU A 46 -7.83 -4.58 -8.20
N TYR A 47 -9.11 -4.33 -7.95
CA TYR A 47 -9.61 -3.88 -6.63
C TYR A 47 -9.30 -4.85 -5.48
N LYS A 48 -9.44 -6.16 -5.71
CA LYS A 48 -9.11 -7.17 -4.69
C LYS A 48 -7.65 -7.07 -4.23
N LYS A 49 -6.72 -7.00 -5.19
CA LYS A 49 -5.29 -6.88 -4.91
C LYS A 49 -4.94 -5.54 -4.27
N ALA A 50 -5.62 -4.47 -4.66
CA ALA A 50 -5.48 -3.16 -4.02
C ALA A 50 -5.85 -3.22 -2.53
N VAL A 51 -6.99 -3.84 -2.20
CA VAL A 51 -7.44 -4.02 -0.81
C VAL A 51 -6.48 -4.89 -0.01
N GLU A 52 -6.01 -6.01 -0.56
CA GLU A 52 -5.04 -6.89 0.11
C GLU A 52 -3.75 -6.14 0.47
N LEU A 53 -3.16 -5.42 -0.49
CA LEU A 53 -1.90 -4.68 -0.29
C LEU A 53 -2.06 -3.52 0.70
N VAL A 54 -3.14 -2.74 0.59
CA VAL A 54 -3.40 -1.62 1.51
C VAL A 54 -3.75 -2.13 2.90
N ALA A 55 -4.43 -3.26 3.03
CA ALA A 55 -4.71 -3.88 4.33
C ALA A 55 -3.43 -4.33 5.03
N GLU A 56 -2.52 -5.00 4.31
CA GLU A 56 -1.22 -5.39 4.86
C GLU A 56 -0.41 -4.16 5.30
N ALA A 57 -0.36 -3.12 4.47
CA ALA A 57 0.32 -1.89 4.81
C ALA A 57 -0.28 -1.22 6.06
N THR A 58 -1.61 -1.23 6.19
CA THR A 58 -2.32 -0.67 7.35
C THR A 58 -1.98 -1.42 8.63
N ASP A 59 -1.95 -2.76 8.60
CA ASP A 59 -1.58 -3.60 9.75
C ASP A 59 -0.14 -3.32 10.21
N ILE A 60 0.79 -3.13 9.27
CA ILE A 60 2.17 -2.76 9.61
C ILE A 60 2.21 -1.38 10.28
N MET A 61 1.53 -0.38 9.74
CA MET A 61 1.49 0.97 10.33
C MET A 61 0.86 0.97 11.72
N GLU A 62 -0.21 0.20 11.92
CA GLU A 62 -0.87 0.07 13.21
C GLU A 62 0.03 -0.61 14.25
N LYS A 63 0.74 -1.69 13.89
CA LYS A 63 1.70 -2.37 14.78
C LYS A 63 2.91 -1.52 15.14
N THR A 64 3.32 -0.60 14.27
CA THR A 64 4.57 0.16 14.42
C THR A 64 4.36 1.54 15.04
N LEU A 65 3.26 2.22 14.71
CA LEU A 65 2.97 3.58 15.14
C LEU A 65 1.77 3.68 16.08
N GLY A 66 0.96 2.63 16.18
CA GLY A 66 -0.29 2.62 16.93
C GLY A 66 -1.50 2.98 16.08
N ALA A 67 -2.69 2.60 16.57
CA ALA A 67 -3.97 2.75 15.88
C ALA A 67 -4.37 4.22 15.65
N ASP A 68 -4.02 5.10 16.58
CA ASP A 68 -4.41 6.52 16.60
C ASP A 68 -3.39 7.45 15.94
N HIS A 69 -2.27 6.89 15.45
CA HIS A 69 -1.28 7.71 14.75
C HIS A 69 -1.88 8.27 13.46
N PRO A 70 -1.64 9.55 13.12
CA PRO A 70 -2.25 10.18 11.93
C PRO A 70 -2.05 9.41 10.62
N GLU A 71 -0.85 8.84 10.42
CA GLU A 71 -0.59 8.00 9.25
C GLU A 71 -1.38 6.69 9.26
N THR A 72 -1.56 6.05 10.40
CA THR A 72 -2.38 4.82 10.52
C THR A 72 -3.83 5.13 10.20
N ILE A 73 -4.36 6.25 10.70
CA ILE A 73 -5.73 6.71 10.40
C ILE A 73 -5.89 6.96 8.90
N ARG A 74 -4.94 7.65 8.27
CA ARG A 74 -4.94 7.89 6.81
C ARG A 74 -4.99 6.59 6.02
N TYR A 75 -4.24 5.57 6.43
CA TYR A 75 -4.25 4.25 5.78
C TYR A 75 -5.59 3.53 5.95
N LYS A 76 -6.14 3.53 7.16
CA LYS A 76 -7.47 2.95 7.47
C LYS A 76 -8.58 3.60 6.64
N ASP A 77 -8.56 4.92 6.47
CA ASP A 77 -9.53 5.64 5.65
C ASP A 77 -9.45 5.26 4.17
N ASN A 78 -8.24 5.14 3.63
CA ASN A 78 -8.02 4.68 2.25
C ASN A 78 -8.49 3.23 2.08
N LEU A 79 -8.19 2.34 3.03
CA LEU A 79 -8.67 0.95 3.00
C LEU A 79 -10.21 0.87 3.01
N LYS A 80 -10.86 1.68 3.84
CA LYS A 80 -12.33 1.78 3.90
C LYS A 80 -12.90 2.23 2.56
N ASN A 81 -12.30 3.23 1.93
CA ASN A 81 -12.73 3.70 0.61
C ASN A 81 -12.53 2.65 -0.48
N LEU A 82 -11.41 1.92 -0.47
CA LEU A 82 -11.17 0.84 -1.42
C LEU A 82 -12.19 -0.29 -1.30
N ARG A 83 -12.55 -0.67 -0.07
CA ARG A 83 -13.56 -1.72 0.18
C ARG A 83 -14.94 -1.32 -0.34
N LYS A 84 -15.36 -0.06 -0.15
CA LYS A 84 -16.64 0.45 -0.70
C LYS A 84 -16.74 0.41 -2.22
N MET A 85 -15.62 0.36 -2.93
CA MET A 85 -15.60 0.25 -4.39
C MET A 85 -15.72 -1.21 -4.88
N MET A 86 -15.64 -2.18 -3.96
CA MET A 86 -15.87 -3.59 -4.25
C MET A 86 -17.32 -4.03 -4.02
N ASP A 87 -18.09 -3.22 -3.29
CA ASP A 87 -19.52 -3.40 -3.03
C ASP A 87 -20.36 -2.79 -4.17
#